data_AF-A0AAE4Z754-F1
#
_entry.id   AF-A0AAE4Z754-F1
#
_cell.length_a   1.000
_cell.length_b   1.000
_cell.length_c   1.000
_cell.angle_alpha   90.00
_cell.angle_beta   90.00
_cell.angle_gamma   90.00
#
_symmetry.space_group_name_H-M   'P 1'
#
loop_
_entity.id
_entity.type
_entity.pdbx_description
1 polymer ?
#
loop_
_entity_poly.entity_id
_entity_poly.type
_entity_poly.pdbx_seq_one_letter_code
_entity_poly.pdbx_strand_id
1 'polypeptide(L)'
;DTARFEALRARIAGLNPRYAGFWVQLAELSARNRLYDRAVRFGREAVALDAESWPGHAVLGVNLLRVGSMEEGRRHLEIAFEGDPYDVWTKNTLDLLDTFAGYETARSGRFELIVDDGEAEILGVYLPDLAEEAYARLARRYGYRPEAPIRVEVFRSHADFSVRTIGLVGLGALGVSFGPVIAMDSPSAREPGDFNWGSTFWHELAHTFHLGMSDGRVPRWFSEGLAVYEERRARPGWGGDVTPSFLLAHLEGRLLSVGELNRGFARPSYPEQVIHSYYQASLVCELIEREAGWGALVGMLHAYRDGLTDEEAFQSVLGTDVDDFSDRFFAYLEDRFAGPLKALAPARVFEGQPSREELKERAAADPNDFIAQLSYGHVLAEGGRYDEAIPYMERAKAAFPEFAGAGSPYHYLAFIYRERGELERAEAELAALTAINERDLEANLALAEIRQALDDKTGAAEALARTAYIYPYDPTPHVRLAELYAATGDLAGAVRERRAVLALDPVDRVEALYQLARAYYAAGDLGSARRTVLSALERAPAYEAAQELLLEIHARGGGS
;
A
#
# COMPACT_ATOMS: atom_id res chain seq x y z
N ASP A 1 32.83 14.26 4.13
CA ASP A 1 34.06 15.02 4.45
C ASP A 1 33.75 16.10 5.49
N THR A 2 33.99 15.80 6.76
CA THR A 2 33.72 16.71 7.89
C THR A 2 34.68 17.91 7.91
N ALA A 3 35.92 17.75 7.47
CA ALA A 3 36.91 18.84 7.49
C ALA A 3 36.55 19.93 6.47
N ARG A 4 36.13 19.53 5.26
CA ARG A 4 35.65 20.47 4.25
C ARG A 4 34.35 21.16 4.67
N PHE A 5 33.46 20.44 5.35
CA PHE A 5 32.23 21.01 5.91
C PHE A 5 32.54 22.11 6.94
N GLU A 6 33.39 21.83 7.92
CA GLU A 6 33.76 22.83 8.94
C GLU A 6 34.51 24.03 8.34
N ALA A 7 35.39 23.80 7.36
CA ALA A 7 36.08 24.88 6.66
C ALA A 7 35.10 25.80 5.89
N LEU A 8 34.09 25.21 5.23
CA LEU A 8 33.05 25.97 4.55
C LEU A 8 32.20 26.77 5.54
N ARG A 9 31.78 26.13 6.65
CA ARG A 9 31.03 26.78 7.73
C ARG A 9 31.80 27.97 8.32
N ALA A 10 33.08 27.79 8.63
CA ALA A 10 33.94 28.87 9.16
C ALA A 10 34.06 30.03 8.17
N ARG A 11 34.21 29.73 6.87
CA ARG A 11 34.26 30.76 5.82
C ARG A 11 32.95 31.55 5.73
N ILE A 12 31.80 30.88 5.79
CA ILE A 12 30.48 31.54 5.76
C ILE A 12 30.31 32.42 7.00
N ALA A 13 30.63 31.90 8.19
CA ALA A 13 30.54 32.65 9.44
C ALA A 13 31.45 33.90 9.44
N GLY A 14 32.62 33.82 8.80
CA GLY A 14 33.51 34.98 8.61
C GLY A 14 32.96 36.05 7.66
N LEU A 15 32.08 35.69 6.73
CA LEU A 15 31.44 36.63 5.79
C LEU A 15 30.19 37.26 6.38
N ASN A 16 29.30 36.45 6.95
CA ASN A 16 28.12 36.91 7.66
C ASN A 16 27.83 35.95 8.84
N PRO A 17 28.11 36.39 10.09
CA PRO A 17 27.94 35.54 11.26
C PRO A 17 26.47 35.23 11.59
N ARG A 18 25.50 35.91 10.98
CA ARG A 18 24.06 35.68 11.16
C ARG A 18 23.37 35.07 9.94
N TYR A 19 24.13 34.54 8.97
CA TYR A 19 23.53 33.98 7.76
C TYR A 19 22.87 32.61 8.00
N ALA A 20 21.58 32.62 8.37
CA ALA A 20 20.79 31.41 8.59
C ALA A 20 20.56 30.58 7.31
N GLY A 21 20.64 31.20 6.12
CA GLY A 21 20.37 30.52 4.84
C GLY A 21 21.26 29.32 4.55
N PHE A 22 22.45 29.24 5.14
CA PHE A 22 23.31 28.05 5.09
C PHE A 22 22.65 26.84 5.78
N TRP A 23 22.13 27.05 6.99
CA TRP A 23 21.47 26.01 7.78
C TRP A 23 20.13 25.61 7.17
N VAL A 24 19.38 26.57 6.62
CA VAL A 24 18.14 26.30 5.86
C VAL A 24 18.40 25.34 4.71
N GLN A 25 19.41 25.62 3.88
CA GLN A 25 19.76 24.74 2.75
C GLN A 25 20.17 23.34 3.20
N LEU A 26 20.92 23.22 4.30
CA LEU A 26 21.28 21.92 4.86
C LEU A 26 20.05 21.16 5.38
N ALA A 27 19.09 21.85 5.99
CA ALA A 27 17.84 21.26 6.45
C ALA A 27 17.02 20.73 5.26
N GLU A 28 16.84 21.53 4.21
CA GLU A 28 16.13 21.12 2.98
C GLU A 28 16.81 19.95 2.26
N LEU A 29 18.14 19.97 2.15
CA LEU A 29 18.91 18.86 1.58
C LEU A 29 18.77 17.60 2.41
N SER A 30 18.79 17.70 3.74
CA SER A 30 18.61 16.57 4.64
C SER A 30 17.21 15.98 4.48
N ALA A 31 16.17 16.81 4.46
CA ALA A 31 14.79 16.39 4.26
C ALA A 31 14.57 15.69 2.90
N ARG A 32 15.15 16.22 1.81
CA ARG A 32 15.09 15.58 0.48
C ARG A 32 15.75 14.20 0.43
N ASN A 33 16.67 13.92 1.34
CA ASN A 33 17.35 12.62 1.47
C ASN A 33 16.80 11.79 2.64
N ARG A 34 15.60 12.11 3.15
CA ARG A 34 14.92 11.38 4.25
C ARG A 34 15.66 11.39 5.59
N LEU A 35 16.56 12.35 5.79
CA LEU A 35 17.30 12.57 7.04
C LEU A 35 16.56 13.60 7.92
N TYR A 36 15.33 13.29 8.32
CA TYR A 36 14.42 14.26 8.95
C TYR A 36 14.91 14.77 10.29
N ASP A 37 15.50 13.93 11.16
CA ASP A 37 16.08 14.37 12.43
C ASP A 37 17.23 15.36 12.24
N ARG A 38 18.03 15.19 11.17
CA ARG A 38 19.08 16.16 10.81
C ARG A 38 18.49 17.43 10.26
N ALA A 39 17.40 17.34 9.49
CA ALA A 39 16.68 18.51 9.01
C ALA A 39 16.14 19.35 10.18
N VAL A 40 15.56 18.72 11.20
CA VAL A 40 15.14 19.41 12.44
C VAL A 40 16.34 20.06 13.13
N ARG A 41 17.45 19.35 13.29
CA ARG A 41 18.67 19.90 13.91
C ARG A 41 19.17 21.15 13.17
N PHE A 42 19.30 21.08 11.85
CA PHE A 42 19.74 22.23 11.05
C PHE A 42 18.72 23.36 11.04
N GLY A 43 17.42 23.06 11.05
CA GLY A 43 16.37 24.07 11.22
C GLY A 43 16.49 24.82 12.56
N ARG A 44 16.76 24.08 13.65
CA ARG A 44 17.02 24.69 14.98
C ARG A 44 18.25 25.59 14.98
N GLU A 45 19.34 25.17 14.32
CA GLU A 45 20.53 26.01 14.15
C GLU A 45 20.23 27.29 13.35
N ALA A 46 19.38 27.20 12.31
CA ALA A 46 18.97 28.36 11.52
C ALA A 46 18.24 29.40 12.38
N VAL A 47 17.23 28.96 13.14
CA VAL A 47 16.41 29.83 14.02
C VAL A 47 17.21 30.34 15.22
N ALA A 48 18.14 29.56 15.76
CA ALA A 48 19.01 30.00 16.84
C ALA A 48 20.00 31.08 16.38
N LEU A 49 20.49 30.97 15.13
CA LEU A 49 21.40 31.96 14.55
C LEU A 49 20.69 33.26 14.16
N ASP A 50 19.46 33.15 13.69
CA ASP A 50 18.61 34.28 13.32
C ASP A 50 17.13 34.01 13.61
N ALA A 51 16.64 34.60 14.70
CA ALA A 51 15.26 34.41 15.16
C ALA A 51 14.20 35.01 14.22
N GLU A 52 14.60 35.87 13.28
CA GLU A 52 13.74 36.44 12.24
C GLU A 52 13.88 35.71 10.89
N SER A 53 14.51 34.53 10.88
CA SER A 53 14.63 33.72 9.67
C SER A 53 13.33 32.96 9.38
N TRP A 54 12.41 33.58 8.65
CA TRP A 54 11.13 32.96 8.25
C TRP A 54 11.32 31.64 7.47
N PRO A 55 12.26 31.55 6.50
CA PRO A 55 12.59 30.26 5.87
C PRO A 55 13.14 29.22 6.86
N GLY A 56 13.88 29.65 7.88
CA GLY A 56 14.37 28.80 8.97
C GLY A 56 13.25 28.24 9.83
N HIS A 57 12.28 29.09 10.18
CA HIS A 57 11.06 28.69 10.86
C HIS A 57 10.20 27.73 10.01
N ALA A 58 10.02 28.02 8.72
CA ALA A 58 9.25 27.17 7.81
C ALA A 58 9.86 25.77 7.68
N VAL A 59 11.16 25.67 7.35
CA VAL A 59 11.83 24.37 7.20
C VAL A 59 11.88 23.60 8.52
N LEU A 60 12.07 24.28 9.65
CA LEU A 60 12.02 23.63 10.96
C LEU A 60 10.62 23.11 11.27
N GLY A 61 9.59 23.93 11.06
CA GLY A 61 8.19 23.59 11.29
C GLY A 61 7.76 22.35 10.52
N VAL A 62 7.98 22.33 9.20
CA VAL A 62 7.64 21.16 8.36
C VAL A 62 8.35 19.88 8.83
N ASN A 63 9.64 19.97 9.17
CA ASN A 63 10.38 18.77 9.58
C ASN A 63 10.04 18.33 11.01
N LEU A 64 9.62 19.23 11.90
CA LEU A 64 9.06 18.87 13.21
C LEU A 64 7.77 18.04 13.04
N LEU A 65 6.89 18.40 12.09
CA LEU A 65 5.71 17.59 11.78
C LEU A 65 6.08 16.19 11.24
N ARG A 66 7.15 16.08 10.45
CA ARG A 66 7.64 14.79 9.93
C ARG A 66 8.18 13.86 11.01
N VAL A 67 8.72 14.40 12.09
CA VAL A 67 9.17 13.61 13.25
C VAL A 67 8.12 13.52 14.37
N GLY A 68 6.88 13.96 14.12
CA GLY A 68 5.75 13.83 15.04
C GLY A 68 5.63 14.92 16.11
N SER A 69 6.46 15.97 16.06
CA SER A 69 6.41 17.11 16.99
C SER A 69 5.38 18.15 16.53
N MET A 70 4.09 17.77 16.59
CA MET A 70 2.99 18.52 15.94
C MET A 70 2.82 19.95 16.47
N GLU A 71 2.75 20.13 17.80
CA GLU A 71 2.55 21.45 18.42
C GLU A 71 3.73 22.39 18.17
N GLU A 72 4.96 21.90 18.35
CA GLU A 72 6.18 22.68 18.07
C GLU A 72 6.27 23.05 16.59
N GLY A 73 5.97 22.09 15.71
CA GLY A 73 5.96 22.29 14.26
C GLY A 73 4.97 23.37 13.83
N ARG A 74 3.71 23.30 14.31
CA ARG A 74 2.69 24.32 14.06
C ARG A 74 3.16 25.71 14.49
N ARG A 75 3.68 25.84 15.71
CA ARG A 75 4.16 27.13 16.24
C ARG A 75 5.25 27.74 15.36
N HIS A 76 6.18 26.94 14.86
CA HIS A 76 7.21 27.45 13.94
C HIS A 76 6.64 27.86 12.58
N LEU A 77 5.65 27.13 12.06
CA LEU A 77 4.95 27.52 10.83
C LEU A 77 4.14 28.81 10.99
N GLU A 78 3.47 29.01 12.13
CA GLU A 78 2.76 30.25 12.43
C GLU A 78 3.72 31.46 12.44
N ILE A 79 4.88 31.33 13.09
CA ILE A 79 5.92 32.38 13.08
C ILE A 79 6.43 32.63 11.65
N ALA A 80 6.65 31.58 10.86
CA ALA A 80 7.08 31.73 9.47
C ALA A 80 6.04 32.49 8.64
N PHE A 81 4.76 32.18 8.82
CA PHE A 81 3.65 32.79 8.10
C PHE A 81 3.43 34.27 8.48
N GLU A 82 3.59 34.62 9.77
CA GLU A 82 3.56 36.02 10.21
C GLU A 82 4.62 36.88 9.52
N GLY A 83 5.81 36.31 9.29
CA GLY A 83 6.94 37.00 8.65
C GLY A 83 6.92 36.97 7.12
N ASP A 84 6.41 35.89 6.51
CA ASP A 84 6.24 35.73 5.07
C ASP A 84 4.90 35.04 4.73
N PRO A 85 3.81 35.80 4.64
CA PRO A 85 2.47 35.25 4.36
C PRO A 85 2.30 34.77 2.91
N TYR A 86 3.31 34.97 2.05
CA TYR A 86 3.27 34.56 0.64
C TYR A 86 3.92 33.20 0.39
N ASP A 87 4.56 32.60 1.40
CA ASP A 87 5.07 31.24 1.31
C ASP A 87 3.89 30.25 1.25
N VAL A 88 3.59 29.81 0.02
CA VAL A 88 2.49 28.89 -0.28
C VAL A 88 2.64 27.59 0.51
N TRP A 89 3.87 27.16 0.78
CA TRP A 89 4.15 25.92 1.48
C TRP A 89 3.72 25.97 2.94
N THR A 90 4.13 27.02 3.64
CA THR A 90 3.74 27.30 5.02
C THR A 90 2.24 27.49 5.12
N LYS A 91 1.65 28.31 4.24
CA LYS A 91 0.20 28.54 4.23
C LYS A 91 -0.59 27.24 4.05
N ASN A 92 -0.29 26.46 3.00
CA ASN A 92 -0.99 25.20 2.75
C ASN A 92 -0.85 24.22 3.91
N THR A 93 0.33 24.18 4.54
CA THR A 93 0.56 23.30 5.70
C THR A 93 -0.24 23.75 6.92
N LEU A 94 -0.36 25.06 7.18
CA LEU A 94 -1.19 25.58 8.27
C LEU A 94 -2.67 25.31 8.01
N ASP A 95 -3.16 25.57 6.79
CA ASP A 95 -4.53 25.27 6.39
C ASP A 95 -4.83 23.77 6.56
N LEU A 96 -3.89 22.89 6.19
CA LEU A 96 -3.98 21.46 6.44
C LEU A 96 -4.05 21.15 7.94
N LEU A 97 -3.20 21.76 8.77
CA LEU A 97 -3.22 21.55 10.22
C LEU A 97 -4.53 21.99 10.86
N ASP A 98 -5.23 22.98 10.30
CA ASP A 98 -6.58 23.36 10.74
C ASP A 98 -7.62 22.24 10.47
N THR A 99 -7.43 21.42 9.43
CA THR A 99 -8.39 20.33 9.11
C THR A 99 -8.36 19.19 10.11
N PHE A 100 -7.27 19.04 10.89
CA PHE A 100 -7.16 18.02 11.94
C PHE A 100 -8.22 18.16 13.05
N ALA A 101 -8.95 19.28 13.11
CA ALA A 101 -10.12 19.40 13.97
C ALA A 101 -11.26 18.43 13.60
N GLY A 102 -11.31 17.94 12.36
CA GLY A 102 -12.25 16.91 11.87
C GLY A 102 -11.66 15.51 11.86
N TYR A 103 -10.62 15.24 12.66
CA TYR A 103 -9.99 13.93 12.75
C TYR A 103 -10.16 13.35 14.16
N GLU A 104 -10.43 12.05 14.23
CA GLU A 104 -10.41 11.30 15.48
C GLU A 104 -9.02 10.72 15.73
N THR A 105 -8.59 10.75 17.00
CA THR A 105 -7.34 10.13 17.44
C THR A 105 -7.65 8.91 18.31
N ALA A 106 -7.29 7.73 17.82
CA ALA A 106 -7.39 6.47 18.54
C ALA A 106 -6.00 5.94 18.91
N ARG A 107 -5.82 5.51 20.17
CA ARG A 107 -4.61 4.81 20.59
C ARG A 107 -4.84 3.30 20.54
N SER A 108 -4.00 2.60 19.78
CA SER A 108 -3.99 1.14 19.71
C SER A 108 -2.58 0.64 19.92
N GLY A 109 -2.30 0.12 21.11
CA GLY A 109 -0.98 -0.43 21.47
C GLY A 109 0.17 0.54 21.18
N ARG A 110 0.90 0.31 20.09
CA ARG A 110 2.07 1.10 19.67
C ARG A 110 1.73 2.25 18.74
N PHE A 111 0.48 2.41 18.37
CA PHE A 111 0.03 3.34 17.35
C PHE A 111 -0.85 4.45 17.92
N GLU A 112 -0.62 5.64 17.39
CA GLU A 112 -1.58 6.74 17.42
C GLU A 112 -2.18 6.84 16.02
N LEU A 113 -3.46 6.49 15.87
CA LEU A 113 -4.18 6.49 14.60
C LEU A 113 -5.02 7.77 14.51
N ILE A 114 -4.79 8.57 13.49
CA ILE A 114 -5.45 9.85 13.23
C ILE A 114 -6.18 9.72 11.90
N VAL A 115 -7.50 9.63 11.98
CA VAL A 115 -8.37 9.30 10.85
C VAL A 115 -9.47 10.33 10.76
N ASP A 116 -9.84 10.74 9.54
CA ASP A 116 -10.99 11.60 9.27
C ASP A 116 -12.24 11.07 10.00
N ASP A 117 -12.99 11.95 10.68
CA ASP A 117 -14.11 11.56 11.54
C ASP A 117 -15.23 10.83 10.78
N GLY A 118 -15.39 11.10 9.48
CA GLY A 118 -16.34 10.41 8.62
C GLY A 118 -15.99 8.95 8.33
N GLU A 119 -14.76 8.51 8.62
CA GLU A 119 -14.25 7.18 8.27
C GLU A 119 -13.61 6.45 9.45
N ALA A 120 -13.44 7.14 10.58
CA ALA A 120 -12.80 6.62 11.78
C ALA A 120 -13.50 5.36 12.32
N GLU A 121 -14.83 5.30 12.31
CA GLU A 121 -15.55 4.12 12.82
C GLU A 121 -15.27 2.87 11.98
N ILE A 122 -15.33 2.96 10.64
CA ILE A 122 -15.16 1.81 9.74
C ILE A 122 -13.69 1.40 9.64
N LEU A 123 -12.76 2.35 9.50
CA LEU A 123 -11.33 2.03 9.49
C LEU A 123 -10.86 1.51 10.85
N GLY A 124 -11.49 1.97 11.95
CA GLY A 124 -11.27 1.47 13.30
C GLY A 124 -11.64 -0.01 13.50
N VAL A 125 -12.37 -0.63 12.57
CA VAL A 125 -12.64 -2.08 12.60
C VAL A 125 -11.44 -2.91 12.11
N TYR A 126 -10.61 -2.37 11.21
CA TYR A 126 -9.56 -3.13 10.51
C TYR A 126 -8.14 -2.62 10.78
N LEU A 127 -7.94 -1.30 10.76
CA LEU A 127 -6.62 -0.68 10.85
C LEU A 127 -5.86 -1.01 12.14
N PRO A 128 -6.48 -1.00 13.34
CA PRO A 128 -5.75 -1.33 14.57
C PRO A 128 -5.13 -2.73 14.57
N ASP A 129 -5.89 -3.74 14.13
CA ASP A 129 -5.44 -5.14 14.10
C ASP A 129 -4.39 -5.35 13.00
N LEU A 130 -4.59 -4.74 11.82
CA LEU A 130 -3.60 -4.74 10.75
C LEU A 130 -2.28 -4.10 11.20
N ALA A 131 -2.35 -2.98 11.92
CA ALA A 131 -1.17 -2.25 12.40
C ALA A 131 -0.33 -3.08 13.38
N GLU A 132 -0.98 -3.69 14.38
CA GLU A 132 -0.30 -4.54 15.35
C GLU A 132 0.22 -5.84 14.72
N GLU A 133 -0.53 -6.44 13.78
CA GLU A 133 -0.04 -7.59 13.01
C GLU A 133 1.24 -7.25 12.24
N ALA A 134 1.18 -6.17 11.44
CA ALA A 134 2.29 -5.74 10.61
C ALA A 134 3.52 -5.42 11.44
N TYR A 135 3.37 -4.66 12.53
CA TYR A 135 4.47 -4.37 13.46
C TYR A 135 5.08 -5.64 14.04
N ALA A 136 4.25 -6.57 14.52
CA ALA A 136 4.75 -7.80 15.15
C ALA A 136 5.55 -8.67 14.16
N ARG A 137 5.07 -8.78 12.91
CA ARG A 137 5.78 -9.55 11.87
C ARG A 137 7.08 -8.88 11.46
N LEU A 138 7.05 -7.57 11.19
CA LEU A 138 8.22 -6.78 10.80
C LEU A 138 9.26 -6.75 11.93
N ALA A 139 8.86 -6.52 13.19
CA ALA A 139 9.78 -6.48 14.32
C ALA A 139 10.50 -7.80 14.56
N ARG A 140 9.80 -8.92 14.40
CA ARG A 140 10.41 -10.24 14.48
C ARG A 140 11.39 -10.47 13.32
N ARG A 141 11.00 -10.09 12.11
CA ARG A 141 11.76 -10.34 10.88
C ARG A 141 13.04 -9.50 10.82
N TYR A 142 12.97 -8.22 11.17
CA TYR A 142 14.11 -7.31 11.15
C TYR A 142 14.94 -7.34 12.43
N GLY A 143 14.45 -7.94 13.52
CA GLY A 143 15.13 -7.91 14.82
C GLY A 143 15.26 -6.48 15.38
N TYR A 144 14.43 -5.56 14.91
CA TYR A 144 14.44 -4.14 15.25
C TYR A 144 13.04 -3.71 15.69
N ARG A 145 12.95 -2.72 16.57
CA ARG A 145 11.70 -2.16 17.05
C ARG A 145 11.77 -0.64 16.95
N PRO A 146 11.05 -0.02 16.00
CA PRO A 146 10.91 1.43 15.95
C PRO A 146 10.35 1.95 17.27
N GLU A 147 10.75 3.18 17.62
CA GLU A 147 10.24 3.88 18.79
C GLU A 147 8.73 4.10 18.67
N ALA A 148 8.03 3.95 19.79
CA ALA A 148 6.59 4.14 19.88
C ALA A 148 6.27 5.42 20.68
N PRO A 149 5.13 6.09 20.42
CA PRO A 149 4.11 5.69 19.45
C PRO A 149 4.50 5.98 18.00
N ILE A 150 4.07 5.10 17.07
CA ILE A 150 4.08 5.41 15.63
C ILE A 150 2.77 6.12 15.31
N ARG A 151 2.88 7.32 14.74
CA ARG A 151 1.75 8.14 14.34
C ARG A 151 1.31 7.77 12.92
N VAL A 152 0.04 7.48 12.72
CA VAL A 152 -0.53 7.12 11.41
C VAL A 152 -1.65 8.11 11.08
N GLU A 153 -1.46 8.89 10.03
CA GLU A 153 -2.41 9.89 9.55
C GLU A 153 -3.05 9.39 8.25
N VAL A 154 -4.38 9.21 8.26
CA VAL A 154 -5.14 8.66 7.12
C VAL A 154 -6.06 9.74 6.57
N PHE A 155 -5.80 10.17 5.33
CA PHE A 155 -6.43 11.33 4.71
C PHE A 155 -7.53 10.93 3.72
N ARG A 156 -8.76 11.39 3.94
CA ARG A 156 -9.88 11.22 3.00
C ARG A 156 -9.69 12.00 1.69
N SER A 157 -8.87 13.05 1.72
CA SER A 157 -8.53 13.88 0.57
C SER A 157 -7.10 13.61 0.11
N HIS A 158 -6.95 13.16 -1.14
CA HIS A 158 -5.63 12.97 -1.74
C HIS A 158 -4.83 14.29 -1.85
N ALA A 159 -5.53 15.41 -1.98
CA ALA A 159 -4.91 16.73 -1.97
C ALA A 159 -4.28 17.05 -0.59
N ASP A 160 -4.96 16.69 0.50
CA ASP A 160 -4.50 16.91 1.86
C ASP A 160 -3.30 16.02 2.16
N PHE A 161 -3.33 14.75 1.76
CA PHE A 161 -2.18 13.86 1.80
C PHE A 161 -0.98 14.41 1.01
N SER A 162 -1.22 14.93 -0.21
CA SER A 162 -0.17 15.53 -1.03
C SER A 162 0.47 16.74 -0.31
N VAL A 163 -0.36 17.62 0.27
CA VAL A 163 0.10 18.76 1.07
C VAL A 163 0.85 18.29 2.31
N ARG A 164 0.39 17.24 3.00
CA ARG A 164 1.07 16.70 4.18
C ARG A 164 2.51 16.26 3.89
N THR A 165 2.76 15.82 2.67
CA THR A 165 4.03 15.23 2.27
C THR A 165 4.98 16.24 1.63
N ILE A 166 4.47 16.94 0.61
CA ILE A 166 5.24 17.84 -0.25
C ILE A 166 4.63 19.24 -0.31
N GLY A 167 3.72 19.61 0.60
CA GLY A 167 3.04 20.91 0.78
C GLY A 167 2.35 21.51 -0.46
N LEU A 168 2.20 20.71 -1.51
CA LEU A 168 1.51 21.03 -2.76
C LEU A 168 0.62 19.84 -3.13
N VAL A 169 -0.40 20.10 -3.95
CA VAL A 169 -1.25 19.05 -4.51
C VAL A 169 -0.55 18.33 -5.69
N GLY A 170 -0.96 17.09 -5.96
CA GLY A 170 -0.53 16.34 -7.15
C GLY A 170 0.61 15.34 -6.92
N LEU A 171 0.79 14.85 -5.69
CA LEU A 171 1.74 13.78 -5.41
C LEU A 171 1.18 12.44 -5.88
N GLY A 172 1.84 11.75 -6.80
CA GLY A 172 1.36 10.43 -7.29
C GLY A 172 1.50 9.24 -6.33
N ALA A 173 1.90 9.45 -5.07
CA ALA A 173 2.05 8.38 -4.07
C ALA A 173 0.71 8.07 -3.38
N LEU A 174 0.62 6.91 -2.72
CA LEU A 174 -0.54 6.49 -1.90
C LEU A 174 -0.24 6.56 -0.40
N GLY A 175 1.03 6.56 -0.03
CA GLY A 175 1.53 6.68 1.33
C GLY A 175 2.96 7.20 1.34
N VAL A 176 3.36 7.76 2.50
CA VAL A 176 4.75 8.10 2.82
C VAL A 176 5.02 7.89 4.30
N SER A 177 6.09 7.17 4.61
CA SER A 177 6.70 7.13 5.93
C SER A 177 7.83 8.15 6.08
N PHE A 178 7.78 8.88 7.20
CA PHE A 178 8.83 9.77 7.68
C PHE A 178 9.67 9.14 8.80
N GLY A 179 9.54 7.83 9.03
CA GLY A 179 10.04 7.16 10.23
C GLY A 179 8.89 7.02 11.24
N PRO A 180 8.86 7.79 12.35
CA PRO A 180 7.83 7.64 13.38
C PRO A 180 6.43 8.13 12.95
N VAL A 181 6.30 8.77 11.78
CA VAL A 181 5.03 9.25 11.24
C VAL A 181 4.79 8.63 9.86
N ILE A 182 3.61 8.07 9.68
CA ILE A 182 3.08 7.58 8.40
C ILE A 182 1.93 8.49 8.00
N ALA A 183 1.93 8.96 6.77
CA ALA A 183 0.80 9.63 6.14
C ALA A 183 0.35 8.78 4.95
N MET A 184 -0.96 8.56 4.78
CA MET A 184 -1.48 7.80 3.64
C MET A 184 -2.87 8.24 3.19
N ASP A 185 -3.18 7.97 1.95
CA ASP A 185 -4.53 8.08 1.41
C ASP A 185 -5.46 7.09 2.14
N SER A 186 -6.64 7.56 2.52
CA SER A 186 -7.79 6.72 2.87
C SER A 186 -8.26 5.95 1.63
N PRO A 187 -8.92 4.78 1.77
CA PRO A 187 -9.41 4.04 0.61
C PRO A 187 -10.42 4.83 -0.25
N SER A 188 -11.09 5.84 0.32
CA SER A 188 -12.06 6.73 -0.35
C SER A 188 -11.41 7.92 -1.03
N ALA A 189 -10.12 8.17 -0.80
CA ALA A 189 -9.37 9.24 -1.47
C ALA A 189 -9.10 8.90 -2.94
N ARG A 190 -9.39 7.66 -3.37
CA ARG A 190 -9.22 7.09 -4.71
C ARG A 190 -10.50 6.40 -5.16
N GLU A 191 -10.57 6.05 -6.44
CA GLU A 191 -11.70 5.28 -6.94
C GLU A 191 -11.68 3.85 -6.36
N PRO A 192 -12.85 3.23 -6.13
CA PRO A 192 -12.93 1.86 -5.64
C PRO A 192 -12.14 0.90 -6.52
N GLY A 193 -11.22 0.14 -5.91
CA GLY A 193 -10.36 -0.82 -6.63
C GLY A 193 -9.05 -0.24 -7.18
N ASP A 194 -8.80 1.06 -7.06
CA ASP A 194 -7.54 1.67 -7.52
C ASP A 194 -6.32 1.12 -6.76
N PHE A 195 -6.47 0.81 -5.47
CA PHE A 195 -5.38 0.30 -4.64
C PHE A 195 -5.89 -0.57 -3.47
N ASN A 196 -4.96 -1.34 -2.90
CA ASN A 196 -5.19 -2.09 -1.66
C ASN A 196 -4.56 -1.31 -0.50
N TRP A 197 -5.40 -0.64 0.31
CA TRP A 197 -4.95 0.22 1.39
C TRP A 197 -4.24 -0.55 2.51
N GLY A 198 -4.58 -1.83 2.70
CA GLY A 198 -3.91 -2.70 3.67
C GLY A 198 -2.45 -2.99 3.26
N SER A 199 -2.25 -3.26 1.97
CA SER A 199 -0.92 -3.43 1.35
C SER A 199 -0.10 -2.14 1.46
N THR A 200 -0.71 -0.99 1.13
CA THR A 200 -0.06 0.32 1.25
C THR A 200 0.34 0.62 2.69
N PHE A 201 -0.52 0.38 3.67
CA PHE A 201 -0.16 0.57 5.08
C PHE A 201 1.03 -0.31 5.48
N TRP A 202 1.05 -1.58 5.07
CA TRP A 202 2.16 -2.49 5.34
C TRP A 202 3.48 -2.02 4.74
N HIS A 203 3.41 -1.52 3.50
CA HIS A 203 4.54 -0.90 2.79
C HIS A 203 5.12 0.28 3.59
N GLU A 204 4.28 1.24 3.98
CA GLU A 204 4.73 2.42 4.73
C GLU A 204 5.24 2.06 6.13
N LEU A 205 4.64 1.06 6.77
CA LEU A 205 5.16 0.56 8.03
C LEU A 205 6.54 -0.08 7.83
N ALA A 206 6.79 -0.83 6.75
CA ALA A 206 8.11 -1.39 6.46
C ALA A 206 9.18 -0.30 6.35
N HIS A 207 8.88 0.83 5.69
CA HIS A 207 9.78 1.99 5.63
C HIS A 207 10.16 2.52 7.02
N THR A 208 9.23 2.50 7.97
CA THR A 208 9.49 2.90 9.36
C THR A 208 10.62 2.05 9.99
N PHE A 209 10.68 0.76 9.67
CA PHE A 209 11.76 -0.12 10.11
C PHE A 209 13.06 0.17 9.35
N HIS A 210 13.01 0.30 8.01
CA HIS A 210 14.22 0.51 7.20
C HIS A 210 14.90 1.84 7.52
N LEU A 211 14.12 2.92 7.65
CA LEU A 211 14.63 4.24 8.03
C LEU A 211 15.23 4.21 9.43
N GLY A 212 14.55 3.59 10.40
CA GLY A 212 15.07 3.45 11.76
C GLY A 212 16.37 2.64 11.84
N MET A 213 16.45 1.50 11.16
CA MET A 213 17.64 0.65 11.15
C MET A 213 18.84 1.29 10.45
N SER A 214 18.59 2.18 9.51
CA SER A 214 19.62 2.82 8.67
C SER A 214 19.96 4.26 9.06
N ASP A 215 19.40 4.81 10.15
CA ASP A 215 19.51 6.25 10.48
C ASP A 215 19.09 7.15 9.29
N GLY A 216 18.08 6.71 8.54
CA GLY A 216 17.59 7.36 7.32
C GLY A 216 18.54 7.34 6.13
N ARG A 217 19.68 6.62 6.21
CA ARG A 217 20.72 6.60 5.16
C ARG A 217 20.51 5.55 4.08
N VAL A 218 19.54 4.65 4.24
CA VAL A 218 19.22 3.65 3.22
C VAL A 218 18.89 4.34 1.88
N PRO A 219 19.47 3.87 0.75
CA PRO A 219 19.12 4.41 -0.56
C PRO A 219 17.66 4.09 -0.90
N ARG A 220 17.04 4.92 -1.74
CA ARG A 220 15.62 4.79 -2.02
C ARG A 220 15.31 3.44 -2.65
N TRP A 221 16.07 3.04 -3.67
CA TRP A 221 15.86 1.76 -4.34
C TRP A 221 15.78 0.58 -3.37
N PHE A 222 16.66 0.51 -2.36
CA PHE A 222 16.70 -0.62 -1.44
C PHE A 222 15.52 -0.63 -0.46
N SER A 223 15.17 0.53 0.11
CA SER A 223 13.99 0.63 0.98
C SER A 223 12.69 0.35 0.24
N GLU A 224 12.52 0.87 -0.98
CA GLU A 224 11.32 0.63 -1.79
C GLU A 224 11.25 -0.86 -2.22
N GLY A 225 12.39 -1.42 -2.63
CA GLY A 225 12.49 -2.84 -2.98
C GLY A 225 12.14 -3.77 -1.83
N LEU A 226 12.64 -3.48 -0.62
CA LEU A 226 12.28 -4.21 0.59
C LEU A 226 10.80 -4.04 0.93
N ALA A 227 10.24 -2.83 0.85
CA ALA A 227 8.84 -2.58 1.18
C ALA A 227 7.89 -3.34 0.25
N VAL A 228 8.11 -3.28 -1.07
CA VAL A 228 7.36 -4.08 -2.07
C VAL A 228 7.54 -5.58 -1.86
N TYR A 229 8.75 -6.01 -1.47
CA TYR A 229 9.00 -7.42 -1.17
C TYR A 229 8.28 -7.88 0.11
N GLU A 230 8.19 -7.01 1.12
CA GLU A 230 7.47 -7.26 2.37
C GLU A 230 5.95 -7.38 2.17
N GLU A 231 5.36 -6.63 1.24
CA GLU A 231 3.95 -6.75 0.85
C GLU A 231 3.62 -8.19 0.41
N ARG A 232 4.31 -8.71 -0.61
CA ARG A 232 4.13 -10.08 -1.12
C ARG A 232 4.38 -11.16 -0.07
N ARG A 233 5.26 -10.89 0.90
CA ARG A 233 5.53 -11.80 2.03
C ARG A 233 4.46 -11.74 3.11
N ALA A 234 3.76 -10.62 3.23
CA ALA A 234 2.65 -10.48 4.17
C ALA A 234 1.49 -11.34 3.69
N ARG A 235 1.12 -11.18 2.42
CA ARG A 235 0.07 -11.90 1.71
C ARG A 235 0.49 -12.06 0.23
N PRO A 236 0.38 -13.25 -0.39
CA PRO A 236 0.91 -13.49 -1.73
C PRO A 236 0.41 -12.55 -2.82
N GLY A 237 -0.86 -12.14 -2.79
CA GLY A 237 -1.43 -11.26 -3.81
C GLY A 237 -1.37 -9.77 -3.48
N TRP A 238 -0.53 -9.37 -2.51
CA TRP A 238 -0.23 -7.98 -2.19
C TRP A 238 0.98 -7.46 -2.96
N GLY A 239 1.01 -6.15 -3.22
CA GLY A 239 2.06 -5.51 -4.01
C GLY A 239 1.86 -5.62 -5.53
N GLY A 240 2.87 -5.18 -6.28
CA GLY A 240 2.87 -5.23 -7.74
C GLY A 240 3.44 -6.53 -8.29
N ASP A 241 2.79 -7.05 -9.33
CA ASP A 241 3.23 -8.21 -10.11
C ASP A 241 3.99 -7.82 -11.39
N VAL A 242 4.60 -8.81 -12.03
CA VAL A 242 5.19 -8.65 -13.35
C VAL A 242 4.12 -8.26 -14.39
N THR A 243 4.46 -7.30 -15.24
CA THR A 243 3.58 -6.81 -16.30
C THR A 243 4.22 -7.00 -17.68
N PRO A 244 3.42 -7.05 -18.76
CA PRO A 244 3.96 -7.02 -20.12
C PRO A 244 4.86 -5.81 -20.37
N SER A 245 4.52 -4.63 -19.85
CA SER A 245 5.32 -3.41 -20.04
C SER A 245 6.69 -3.51 -19.36
N PHE A 246 6.77 -4.14 -18.19
CA PHE A 246 8.04 -4.36 -17.50
C PHE A 246 8.97 -5.29 -18.30
N LEU A 247 8.43 -6.41 -18.78
CA LEU A 247 9.21 -7.37 -19.57
C LEU A 247 9.58 -6.83 -20.96
N LEU A 248 8.72 -6.03 -21.59
CA LEU A 248 9.07 -5.31 -22.82
C LEU A 248 10.18 -4.30 -22.57
N ALA A 249 10.15 -3.55 -21.47
CA ALA A 249 11.23 -2.64 -21.08
C ALA A 249 12.56 -3.39 -20.88
N HIS A 250 12.53 -4.61 -20.33
CA HIS A 250 13.71 -5.48 -20.25
C HIS A 250 14.24 -5.88 -21.63
N LEU A 251 13.36 -6.39 -22.51
CA LEU A 251 13.74 -6.77 -23.88
C LEU A 251 14.29 -5.59 -24.71
N GLU A 252 13.83 -4.37 -24.43
CA GLU A 252 14.29 -3.13 -25.04
C GLU A 252 15.58 -2.56 -24.42
N GLY A 253 16.11 -3.17 -23.34
CA GLY A 253 17.30 -2.69 -22.64
C GLY A 253 17.08 -1.39 -21.88
N ARG A 254 15.85 -1.16 -21.39
CA ARG A 254 15.44 0.07 -20.69
C ARG A 254 15.42 -0.04 -19.16
N LEU A 255 15.58 -1.24 -18.62
CA LEU A 255 15.77 -1.42 -17.18
C LEU A 255 17.15 -0.92 -16.76
N LEU A 256 17.29 -0.45 -15.52
CA LEU A 256 18.53 0.14 -15.01
C LEU A 256 19.45 -0.93 -14.43
N SER A 257 20.77 -0.72 -14.44
CA SER A 257 21.66 -1.56 -13.62
C SER A 257 21.38 -1.34 -12.13
N VAL A 258 21.82 -2.26 -11.28
CA VAL A 258 21.54 -2.20 -9.84
C VAL A 258 22.16 -0.95 -9.21
N GLY A 259 23.38 -0.59 -9.60
CA GLY A 259 24.04 0.64 -9.15
C GLY A 259 23.37 1.94 -9.62
N GLU A 260 22.55 1.89 -10.68
CA GLU A 260 21.82 3.05 -11.19
C GLU A 260 20.35 3.10 -10.75
N LEU A 261 19.83 2.09 -10.04
CA LEU A 261 18.40 1.97 -9.69
C LEU A 261 17.84 3.21 -8.97
N ASN A 262 18.64 3.87 -8.14
CA ASN A 262 18.20 5.07 -7.43
C ASN A 262 17.77 6.20 -8.40
N ARG A 263 18.37 6.24 -9.60
CA ARG A 263 18.01 7.19 -10.67
C ARG A 263 16.59 6.99 -11.17
N GLY A 264 16.08 5.76 -11.18
CA GLY A 264 14.72 5.44 -11.63
C GLY A 264 13.64 6.18 -10.82
N PHE A 265 13.92 6.47 -9.54
CA PHE A 265 13.03 7.22 -8.66
C PHE A 265 13.23 8.74 -8.73
N ALA A 266 14.43 9.19 -9.06
CA ALA A 266 14.80 10.61 -9.01
C ALA A 266 14.70 11.31 -10.38
N ARG A 267 14.98 10.60 -11.46
CA ARG A 267 15.08 11.12 -12.84
C ARG A 267 14.62 10.06 -13.84
N PRO A 268 13.31 9.73 -13.87
CA PRO A 268 12.79 8.73 -14.79
C PRO A 268 13.02 9.15 -16.25
N SER A 269 13.42 8.20 -17.09
CA SER A 269 13.67 8.41 -18.52
C SER A 269 12.43 8.15 -19.39
N TYR A 270 11.39 7.54 -18.82
CA TYR A 270 10.11 7.28 -19.48
C TYR A 270 8.97 7.18 -18.44
N PRO A 271 7.69 7.30 -18.87
CA PRO A 271 6.55 7.44 -17.95
C PRO A 271 6.45 6.32 -16.89
N GLU A 272 6.66 5.07 -17.28
CA GLU A 272 6.53 3.90 -16.42
C GLU A 272 7.81 3.55 -15.64
N GLN A 273 8.92 4.27 -15.83
CA GLN A 273 10.21 3.92 -15.23
C GLN A 273 10.13 3.85 -13.70
N VAL A 274 9.34 4.74 -13.07
CA VAL A 274 9.19 4.76 -11.62
C VAL A 274 8.59 3.44 -11.13
N ILE A 275 7.43 3.04 -11.67
CA ILE A 275 6.75 1.81 -11.24
C ILE A 275 7.56 0.55 -11.60
N HIS A 276 8.26 0.55 -12.75
CA HIS A 276 9.20 -0.51 -13.09
C HIS A 276 10.36 -0.58 -12.09
N SER A 277 10.86 0.55 -11.59
CA SER A 277 11.97 0.59 -10.63
C SER A 277 11.56 0.03 -9.25
N TYR A 278 10.31 0.24 -8.81
CA TYR A 278 9.76 -0.41 -7.61
C TYR A 278 9.79 -1.94 -7.75
N TYR A 279 9.22 -2.46 -8.84
CA TYR A 279 9.19 -3.90 -9.08
C TYR A 279 10.60 -4.48 -9.26
N GLN A 280 11.45 -3.81 -10.04
CA GLN A 280 12.83 -4.21 -10.27
C GLN A 280 13.62 -4.29 -8.96
N ALA A 281 13.55 -3.26 -8.12
CA ALA A 281 14.25 -3.24 -6.82
C ALA A 281 13.78 -4.37 -5.90
N SER A 282 12.50 -4.72 -5.95
CA SER A 282 11.97 -5.86 -5.19
C SER A 282 12.52 -7.21 -5.67
N LEU A 283 12.73 -7.37 -6.98
CA LEU A 283 13.38 -8.56 -7.55
C LEU A 283 14.87 -8.62 -7.21
N VAL A 284 15.54 -7.47 -7.11
CA VAL A 284 16.92 -7.39 -6.62
C VAL A 284 16.99 -7.87 -5.17
N CYS A 285 16.07 -7.42 -4.30
CA CYS A 285 16.01 -7.88 -2.92
C CYS A 285 15.74 -9.39 -2.83
N GLU A 286 14.84 -9.92 -3.66
CA GLU A 286 14.57 -11.36 -3.76
C GLU A 286 15.84 -12.13 -4.16
N LEU A 287 16.59 -11.65 -5.16
CA LEU A 287 17.83 -12.28 -5.59
C LEU A 287 18.91 -12.26 -4.49
N ILE A 288 19.06 -11.14 -3.77
CA ILE A 288 19.98 -11.04 -2.62
C ILE A 288 19.59 -12.07 -1.55
N GLU A 289 18.31 -12.19 -1.20
CA GLU A 289 17.87 -13.21 -0.24
C GLU A 289 18.14 -14.63 -0.76
N ARG A 290 17.90 -14.89 -2.04
CA ARG A 290 18.14 -16.21 -2.65
C ARG A 290 19.61 -16.61 -2.60
N GLU A 291 20.53 -15.68 -2.86
CA GLU A 291 21.97 -15.95 -2.94
C GLU A 291 22.69 -15.87 -1.59
N ALA A 292 22.29 -14.93 -0.72
CA ALA A 292 23.01 -14.60 0.52
C ALA A 292 22.13 -14.68 1.79
N GLY A 293 20.84 -14.97 1.66
CA GLY A 293 19.89 -15.10 2.76
C GLY A 293 19.39 -13.77 3.32
N TRP A 294 18.33 -13.85 4.13
CA TRP A 294 17.70 -12.68 4.77
C TRP A 294 18.69 -11.83 5.62
N GLY A 295 19.66 -12.48 6.24
CA GLY A 295 20.70 -11.81 7.03
C GLY A 295 21.52 -10.80 6.23
N ALA A 296 21.70 -11.03 4.93
CA ALA A 296 22.40 -10.10 4.05
C ALA A 296 21.58 -8.82 3.81
N LEU A 297 20.27 -8.92 3.61
CA LEU A 297 19.39 -7.75 3.47
C LEU A 297 19.43 -6.87 4.74
N VAL A 298 19.39 -7.49 5.92
CA VAL A 298 19.55 -6.80 7.20
C VAL A 298 20.96 -6.21 7.35
N GLY A 299 21.99 -6.95 6.94
CA GLY A 299 23.38 -6.50 6.92
C GLY A 299 23.58 -5.25 6.06
N MET A 300 22.92 -5.17 4.90
CA MET A 300 22.95 -3.98 4.05
C MET A 300 22.32 -2.77 4.73
N LEU A 301 21.18 -2.91 5.43
CA LEU A 301 20.60 -1.80 6.22
C LEU A 301 21.59 -1.26 7.27
N HIS A 302 22.35 -2.15 7.92
CA HIS A 302 23.41 -1.75 8.85
C HIS A 302 24.61 -1.10 8.14
N ALA A 303 25.04 -1.61 6.98
CA ALA A 303 26.08 -0.98 6.17
C ALA A 303 25.71 0.47 5.82
N TYR A 304 24.47 0.71 5.38
CA TYR A 304 23.98 2.06 5.09
C TYR A 304 23.90 2.94 6.33
N ARG A 305 23.48 2.40 7.48
CA ARG A 305 23.55 3.11 8.77
C ARG A 305 24.94 3.64 9.06
N ASP A 306 25.94 2.80 8.81
CA ASP A 306 27.34 3.08 9.07
C ASP A 306 27.96 4.00 7.98
N GLY A 307 27.17 4.35 6.96
CA GLY A 307 27.48 5.38 5.96
C GLY A 307 28.13 4.86 4.68
N LEU A 308 28.11 3.54 4.45
CA LEU A 308 28.66 2.91 3.26
C LEU A 308 27.85 3.28 2.00
N THR A 309 28.53 3.37 0.86
CA THR A 309 27.88 3.49 -0.46
C THR A 309 27.33 2.13 -0.93
N ASP A 310 26.61 2.11 -2.07
CA ASP A 310 26.14 0.86 -2.66
C ASP A 310 27.31 -0.08 -2.99
N GLU A 311 28.39 0.43 -3.60
CA GLU A 311 29.58 -0.35 -3.92
C GLU A 311 30.23 -0.95 -2.67
N GLU A 312 30.37 -0.16 -1.60
CA GLU A 312 30.94 -0.61 -0.33
C GLU A 312 30.02 -1.62 0.39
N ALA A 313 28.70 -1.43 0.34
CA ALA A 313 27.73 -2.34 0.93
C ALA A 313 27.69 -3.68 0.21
N PHE A 314 27.68 -3.69 -1.14
CA PHE A 314 27.75 -4.92 -1.93
C PHE A 314 29.06 -5.68 -1.66
N GLN A 315 30.19 -4.97 -1.66
CA GLN A 315 31.48 -5.62 -1.40
C GLN A 315 31.58 -6.19 0.02
N SER A 316 31.13 -5.45 1.03
CA SER A 316 31.28 -5.84 2.44
C SER A 316 30.26 -6.89 2.89
N VAL A 317 29.04 -6.86 2.38
CA VAL A 317 27.95 -7.75 2.81
C VAL A 317 27.78 -8.94 1.88
N LEU A 318 27.88 -8.72 0.56
CA LEU A 318 27.62 -9.74 -0.46
C LEU A 318 28.90 -10.32 -1.06
N GLY A 319 30.06 -9.70 -0.83
CA GLY A 319 31.36 -10.17 -1.33
C GLY A 319 31.49 -10.06 -2.85
N THR A 320 30.75 -9.16 -3.49
CA THR A 320 30.68 -8.95 -4.94
C THR A 320 30.69 -7.47 -5.25
N ASP A 321 31.15 -7.11 -6.44
CA ASP A 321 30.92 -5.78 -6.99
C ASP A 321 29.44 -5.63 -7.44
N VAL A 322 28.93 -4.40 -7.45
CA VAL A 322 27.54 -4.08 -7.82
C VAL A 322 27.28 -4.27 -9.32
N ASP A 323 28.28 -4.07 -10.18
CA ASP A 323 28.16 -4.31 -11.62
C ASP A 323 28.13 -5.82 -11.91
N ASP A 324 29.02 -6.60 -11.28
CA ASP A 324 29.00 -8.06 -11.35
C ASP A 324 27.67 -8.64 -10.84
N PHE A 325 27.09 -8.03 -9.80
CA PHE A 325 25.75 -8.40 -9.32
C PHE A 325 24.66 -8.01 -10.33
N SER A 326 24.78 -6.84 -10.98
CA SER A 326 23.83 -6.39 -12.01
C SER A 326 23.76 -7.38 -13.18
N ASP A 327 24.90 -7.89 -13.63
CA ASP A 327 24.95 -8.91 -14.69
C ASP A 327 24.22 -10.20 -14.27
N ARG A 328 24.45 -10.66 -13.05
CA ARG A 328 23.73 -11.81 -12.48
C ARG A 328 22.24 -11.54 -12.35
N PHE A 329 21.85 -10.32 -11.97
CA PHE A 329 20.45 -9.93 -11.88
C PHE A 329 19.74 -10.00 -13.23
N PHE A 330 20.35 -9.49 -14.30
CA PHE A 330 19.77 -9.61 -15.64
C PHE A 330 19.73 -11.05 -16.13
N ALA A 331 20.76 -11.86 -15.87
CA ALA A 331 20.72 -13.29 -16.15
C ALA A 331 19.59 -14.01 -15.38
N TYR A 332 19.34 -13.59 -14.14
CA TYR A 332 18.22 -14.07 -13.35
C TYR A 332 16.85 -13.68 -13.95
N LEU A 333 16.70 -12.47 -14.49
CA LEU A 333 15.47 -12.08 -15.20
C LEU A 333 15.22 -12.93 -16.45
N GLU A 334 16.28 -13.18 -17.25
CA GLU A 334 16.22 -14.04 -18.43
C GLU A 334 15.79 -15.47 -18.06
N ASP A 335 16.32 -16.02 -16.97
CA ASP A 335 15.96 -17.36 -16.49
C ASP A 335 14.53 -17.41 -15.93
N ARG A 336 14.19 -16.49 -15.00
CA ARG A 336 12.89 -16.44 -14.33
C ARG A 336 11.74 -16.23 -15.31
N PHE A 337 11.93 -15.36 -16.30
CA PHE A 337 10.89 -14.97 -17.24
C PHE A 337 11.13 -15.49 -18.66
N ALA A 338 11.92 -16.56 -18.84
CA ALA A 338 12.26 -17.10 -20.15
C ALA A 338 11.03 -17.36 -21.05
N GLY A 339 9.96 -17.92 -20.48
CA GLY A 339 8.69 -18.16 -21.18
C GLY A 339 8.00 -16.86 -21.59
N PRO A 340 7.59 -15.99 -20.64
CA PRO A 340 6.99 -14.70 -20.93
C PRO A 340 7.81 -13.79 -21.86
N LEU A 341 9.14 -13.75 -21.71
CA LEU A 341 10.03 -12.97 -22.57
C LEU A 341 9.98 -13.46 -24.02
N LYS A 342 10.03 -14.78 -24.23
CA LYS A 342 9.87 -15.37 -25.57
C LYS A 342 8.50 -15.04 -26.16
N ALA A 343 7.45 -15.07 -25.33
CA ALA A 343 6.08 -14.81 -25.75
C ALA A 343 5.81 -13.34 -26.12
N LEU A 344 6.55 -12.40 -25.53
CA LEU A 344 6.43 -10.96 -25.77
C LEU A 344 7.35 -10.45 -26.89
N ALA A 345 8.43 -11.18 -27.21
CA ALA A 345 9.39 -10.78 -28.23
C ALA A 345 8.79 -10.36 -29.60
N PRO A 346 7.75 -11.03 -30.13
CA PRO A 346 7.12 -10.62 -31.40
C PRO A 346 6.54 -9.21 -31.39
N ALA A 347 6.12 -8.69 -30.22
CA ALA A 347 5.50 -7.38 -30.10
C ALA A 347 6.45 -6.22 -30.45
N ARG A 348 7.77 -6.42 -30.33
CA ARG A 348 8.79 -5.40 -30.61
C ARG A 348 8.93 -5.02 -32.08
N VAL A 349 8.47 -5.90 -32.97
CA VAL A 349 8.64 -5.75 -34.43
C VAL A 349 7.48 -4.96 -35.05
N PHE A 350 6.40 -4.76 -34.30
CA PHE A 350 5.18 -4.16 -34.82
C PHE A 350 5.08 -2.67 -34.46
N GLU A 351 4.91 -1.81 -35.48
CA GLU A 351 4.63 -0.38 -35.30
C GLU A 351 3.14 -0.09 -35.56
N GLY A 352 2.46 0.54 -34.60
CA GLY A 352 1.04 0.95 -34.72
C GLY A 352 0.04 0.03 -34.00
N GLN A 353 -1.25 0.27 -34.19
CA GLN A 353 -2.33 -0.59 -33.68
C GLN A 353 -2.69 -1.65 -34.73
N PRO A 354 -2.55 -2.96 -34.44
CA PRO A 354 -2.84 -4.01 -35.40
C PRO A 354 -4.35 -4.12 -35.65
N SER A 355 -4.73 -4.31 -36.92
CA SER A 355 -6.09 -4.64 -37.32
C SER A 355 -6.49 -6.04 -36.85
N ARG A 356 -7.80 -6.33 -36.86
CA ARG A 356 -8.31 -7.65 -36.51
C ARG A 356 -7.72 -8.78 -37.37
N GLU A 357 -7.55 -8.56 -38.67
CA GLU A 357 -7.01 -9.61 -39.55
C GLU A 357 -5.52 -9.83 -39.28
N GLU A 358 -4.75 -8.76 -39.00
CA GLU A 358 -3.34 -8.89 -38.62
C GLU A 358 -3.18 -9.62 -37.28
N LEU A 359 -4.02 -9.32 -36.28
CA LEU A 359 -4.03 -10.02 -35.00
C LEU A 359 -4.31 -11.52 -35.18
N LYS A 360 -5.27 -11.86 -36.05
CA LYS A 360 -5.61 -13.25 -36.39
C LYS A 360 -4.45 -13.97 -37.07
N GLU A 361 -3.83 -13.35 -38.08
CA GLU A 361 -2.70 -13.92 -38.81
C GLU A 361 -1.50 -14.14 -37.88
N ARG A 362 -1.20 -13.18 -37.01
CA ARG A 362 -0.14 -13.31 -36.00
C ARG A 362 -0.42 -14.44 -35.01
N ALA A 363 -1.63 -14.47 -34.43
CA ALA A 363 -2.02 -15.52 -33.49
C ALA A 363 -2.07 -16.92 -34.13
N ALA A 364 -2.29 -17.01 -35.44
CA ALA A 364 -2.21 -18.26 -36.20
C ALA A 364 -0.77 -18.67 -36.52
N ALA A 365 0.10 -17.70 -36.83
CA ALA A 365 1.50 -17.92 -37.17
C ALA A 365 2.34 -18.32 -35.95
N ASP A 366 2.09 -17.72 -34.79
CA ASP A 366 2.78 -18.01 -33.54
C ASP A 366 1.80 -18.22 -32.37
N PRO A 367 1.55 -19.48 -31.96
CA PRO A 367 0.75 -19.81 -30.79
C PRO A 367 1.25 -19.20 -29.48
N ASN A 368 2.52 -18.77 -29.40
CA ASN A 368 3.12 -18.16 -28.22
C ASN A 368 3.17 -16.62 -28.27
N ASP A 369 2.74 -15.96 -29.35
CA ASP A 369 2.68 -14.50 -29.40
C ASP A 369 1.60 -13.99 -28.43
N PHE A 370 2.01 -13.69 -27.19
CA PHE A 370 1.10 -13.37 -26.09
C PHE A 370 0.16 -12.21 -26.45
N ILE A 371 0.71 -11.15 -27.05
CA ILE A 371 -0.06 -9.96 -27.42
C ILE A 371 -1.08 -10.29 -28.50
N ALA A 372 -0.72 -11.07 -29.52
CA ALA A 372 -1.65 -11.46 -30.57
C ALA A 372 -2.74 -12.41 -30.04
N GLN A 373 -2.37 -13.42 -29.24
CA GLN A 373 -3.32 -14.35 -28.62
C GLN A 373 -4.35 -13.60 -27.75
N LEU A 374 -3.87 -12.75 -26.83
CA LEU A 374 -4.73 -11.97 -25.93
C LEU A 374 -5.63 -11.02 -26.71
N SER A 375 -5.07 -10.24 -27.63
CA SER A 375 -5.83 -9.21 -28.35
C SER A 375 -6.85 -9.81 -29.30
N TYR A 376 -6.51 -10.87 -30.03
CA TYR A 376 -7.45 -11.52 -30.94
C TYR A 376 -8.57 -12.26 -30.18
N GLY A 377 -8.21 -12.95 -29.09
CA GLY A 377 -9.20 -13.58 -28.21
C GLY A 377 -10.18 -12.56 -27.63
N HIS A 378 -9.69 -11.37 -27.26
CA HIS A 378 -10.53 -10.27 -26.76
C HIS A 378 -11.54 -9.82 -27.82
N VAL A 379 -11.08 -9.56 -29.05
CA VAL A 379 -11.96 -9.18 -30.18
C VAL A 379 -13.02 -10.25 -30.48
N LEU A 380 -12.69 -11.54 -30.30
CA LEU A 380 -13.67 -12.62 -30.45
C LEU A 380 -14.70 -12.61 -29.30
N ALA A 381 -14.26 -12.39 -28.07
CA ALA A 381 -15.11 -12.32 -26.89
C ALA A 381 -16.09 -11.13 -26.96
N GLU A 382 -15.63 -9.93 -27.33
CA GLU A 382 -16.50 -8.76 -27.56
C GLU A 382 -17.54 -9.02 -28.66
N GLY A 383 -17.20 -9.86 -29.64
CA GLY A 383 -18.11 -10.30 -30.70
C GLY A 383 -19.07 -11.43 -30.29
N GLY A 384 -19.08 -11.87 -29.02
CA GLY A 384 -19.89 -12.99 -28.52
C GLY A 384 -19.44 -14.37 -29.01
N ARG A 385 -18.28 -14.47 -29.66
CA ARG A 385 -17.75 -15.72 -30.24
C ARG A 385 -16.93 -16.49 -29.21
N TYR A 386 -17.57 -16.84 -28.10
CA TYR A 386 -16.92 -17.39 -26.91
C TYR A 386 -16.16 -18.70 -27.15
N ASP A 387 -16.75 -19.65 -27.89
CA ASP A 387 -16.08 -20.92 -28.23
C ASP A 387 -14.77 -20.71 -28.99
N GLU A 388 -14.72 -19.68 -29.83
CA GLU A 388 -13.53 -19.35 -30.59
C GLU A 388 -12.53 -18.56 -29.76
N ALA A 389 -12.99 -17.72 -28.82
CA ALA A 389 -12.13 -16.88 -27.97
C ALA A 389 -11.33 -17.70 -26.95
N ILE A 390 -11.95 -18.69 -26.31
CA ILE A 390 -11.36 -19.52 -25.24
C ILE A 390 -9.96 -20.05 -25.61
N PRO A 391 -9.74 -20.74 -26.74
CA PRO A 391 -8.41 -21.30 -27.04
C PRO A 391 -7.32 -20.24 -27.24
N TYR A 392 -7.66 -19.02 -27.66
CA TYR A 392 -6.68 -17.91 -27.72
C TYR A 392 -6.33 -17.41 -26.31
N MET A 393 -7.33 -17.30 -25.43
CA MET A 393 -7.11 -16.89 -24.04
C MET A 393 -6.32 -17.94 -23.25
N GLU A 394 -6.62 -19.23 -23.43
CA GLU A 394 -5.85 -20.32 -22.80
C GLU A 394 -4.38 -20.32 -23.24
N ARG A 395 -4.11 -20.05 -24.53
CA ARG A 395 -2.74 -19.88 -25.04
C ARG A 395 -2.06 -18.64 -24.46
N ALA A 396 -2.75 -17.51 -24.40
CA ALA A 396 -2.22 -16.30 -23.78
C ALA A 396 -1.88 -16.53 -22.29
N LYS A 397 -2.78 -17.20 -21.55
CA LYS A 397 -2.55 -17.58 -20.15
C LYS A 397 -1.34 -18.50 -20.00
N ALA A 398 -1.22 -19.52 -20.84
CA ALA A 398 -0.09 -20.44 -20.80
C ALA A 398 1.25 -19.77 -21.14
N ALA A 399 1.22 -18.76 -22.03
CA ALA A 399 2.40 -18.00 -22.43
C ALA A 399 2.89 -17.02 -21.35
N PHE A 400 1.96 -16.47 -20.55
CA PHE A 400 2.30 -15.55 -19.46
C PHE A 400 1.37 -15.75 -18.23
N PRO A 401 1.60 -16.80 -17.43
CA PRO A 401 0.69 -17.19 -16.36
C PRO A 401 0.66 -16.20 -15.17
N GLU A 402 1.71 -15.43 -14.93
CA GLU A 402 1.75 -14.44 -13.84
C GLU A 402 1.01 -13.12 -14.16
N PHE A 403 0.55 -12.91 -15.40
CA PHE A 403 -0.18 -11.69 -15.74
C PHE A 403 -1.64 -11.77 -15.28
N ALA A 404 -1.92 -11.23 -14.08
CA ALA A 404 -3.25 -11.12 -13.48
C ALA A 404 -3.75 -9.66 -13.34
N GLY A 405 -3.21 -8.75 -14.15
CA GLY A 405 -3.69 -7.37 -14.21
C GLY A 405 -5.02 -7.23 -14.96
N ALA A 406 -5.51 -5.99 -15.03
CA ALA A 406 -6.68 -5.65 -15.84
C ALA A 406 -6.49 -6.11 -17.29
N GLY A 407 -7.52 -6.74 -17.86
CA GLY A 407 -7.44 -7.30 -19.21
C GLY A 407 -6.55 -8.55 -19.32
N SER A 408 -6.27 -9.24 -18.22
CA SER A 408 -5.59 -10.54 -18.24
C SER A 408 -6.44 -11.63 -18.91
N PRO A 409 -5.81 -12.71 -19.41
CA PRO A 409 -6.52 -13.89 -19.87
C PRO A 409 -7.50 -14.46 -18.83
N TYR A 410 -7.17 -14.37 -17.54
CA TYR A 410 -8.01 -14.82 -16.45
C TYR A 410 -9.35 -14.07 -16.40
N HIS A 411 -9.34 -12.74 -16.53
CA HIS A 411 -10.57 -11.94 -16.58
C HIS A 411 -11.48 -12.37 -17.73
N TYR A 412 -10.92 -12.52 -18.94
CA TYR A 412 -11.70 -12.89 -20.11
C TYR A 412 -12.25 -14.31 -20.00
N LEU A 413 -11.45 -15.28 -19.53
CA LEU A 413 -11.92 -16.65 -19.35
C LEU A 413 -13.00 -16.72 -18.26
N ALA A 414 -12.81 -16.05 -17.12
CA ALA A 414 -13.82 -15.97 -16.06
C ALA A 414 -15.14 -15.38 -16.57
N PHE A 415 -15.08 -14.27 -17.31
CA PHE A 415 -16.24 -13.65 -17.93
C PHE A 415 -16.94 -14.62 -18.88
N ILE A 416 -16.20 -15.23 -19.82
CA ILE A 416 -16.75 -16.15 -20.82
C ILE A 416 -17.43 -17.35 -20.15
N TYR A 417 -16.78 -17.98 -19.17
CA TYR A 417 -17.35 -19.14 -18.49
C TYR A 417 -18.59 -18.77 -17.66
N ARG A 418 -18.61 -17.58 -17.05
CA ARG A 418 -19.79 -17.08 -16.33
C ARG A 418 -20.98 -16.87 -17.28
N GLU A 419 -20.77 -16.24 -18.44
CA GLU A 419 -21.81 -16.03 -19.46
C GLU A 419 -22.37 -17.35 -20.01
N ARG A 420 -21.58 -18.43 -19.95
CA ARG A 420 -21.97 -19.78 -20.35
C ARG A 420 -22.60 -20.61 -19.22
N GLY A 421 -22.64 -20.09 -17.99
CA GLY A 421 -23.09 -20.84 -16.82
C GLY A 421 -22.12 -21.92 -16.34
N GLU A 422 -20.87 -21.91 -16.81
CA GLU A 422 -19.80 -22.84 -16.40
C GLU A 422 -19.12 -22.33 -15.13
N LEU A 423 -19.87 -22.31 -14.02
CA LEU A 423 -19.49 -21.65 -12.78
C LEU A 423 -18.20 -22.19 -12.15
N GLU A 424 -17.95 -23.50 -12.18
CA GLU A 424 -16.73 -24.09 -11.64
C GLU A 424 -15.48 -23.66 -12.40
N ARG A 425 -15.60 -23.45 -13.72
CA ARG A 425 -14.49 -22.94 -14.52
C ARG A 425 -14.29 -21.45 -14.28
N ALA A 426 -15.37 -20.67 -14.19
CA ALA A 426 -15.27 -19.26 -13.85
C ALA A 426 -14.64 -19.05 -12.46
N GLU A 427 -15.00 -19.87 -11.47
CA GLU A 427 -14.41 -19.90 -10.13
C GLU A 427 -12.90 -20.12 -10.21
N ALA A 428 -12.46 -21.16 -10.94
CA ALA A 428 -11.04 -21.49 -11.04
C ALA A 428 -10.20 -20.34 -11.63
N GLU A 429 -10.72 -19.64 -12.65
CA GLU A 429 -10.04 -18.50 -13.27
C GLU A 429 -9.97 -17.28 -12.33
N LEU A 430 -11.06 -16.96 -11.63
CA LEU A 430 -11.07 -15.86 -10.65
C LEU A 430 -10.23 -16.18 -9.40
N ALA A 431 -10.22 -17.44 -8.96
CA ALA A 431 -9.38 -17.88 -7.86
C ALA A 431 -7.89 -17.75 -8.22
N ALA A 432 -7.50 -18.16 -9.44
CA ALA A 432 -6.14 -17.97 -9.93
C ALA A 432 -5.77 -16.48 -10.06
N LEU A 433 -6.68 -15.66 -10.60
CA LEU A 433 -6.49 -14.22 -10.72
C LEU A 433 -6.25 -13.57 -9.36
N THR A 434 -7.18 -13.76 -8.43
CA THR A 434 -7.15 -13.10 -7.11
C THR A 434 -6.06 -13.65 -6.19
N ALA A 435 -5.52 -14.84 -6.47
CA ALA A 435 -4.34 -15.36 -5.78
C ALA A 435 -3.04 -14.64 -6.18
N ILE A 436 -2.99 -14.12 -7.41
CA ILE A 436 -1.86 -13.33 -7.92
C ILE A 436 -2.07 -11.85 -7.61
N ASN A 437 -3.27 -11.33 -7.86
CA ASN A 437 -3.62 -9.92 -7.72
C ASN A 437 -4.85 -9.76 -6.82
N GLU A 438 -4.64 -9.59 -5.51
CA GLU A 438 -5.75 -9.43 -4.55
C GLU A 438 -6.44 -8.07 -4.65
N ARG A 439 -5.87 -7.07 -5.35
CA ARG A 439 -6.42 -5.70 -5.39
C ARG A 439 -7.61 -5.53 -6.32
N ASP A 440 -7.92 -6.54 -7.14
CA ASP A 440 -9.05 -6.48 -8.06
C ASP A 440 -10.38 -6.68 -7.31
N LEU A 441 -11.06 -5.56 -7.02
CA LEU A 441 -12.30 -5.55 -6.24
C LEU A 441 -13.39 -6.38 -6.91
N GLU A 442 -13.61 -6.16 -8.21
CA GLU A 442 -14.66 -6.83 -8.98
C GLU A 442 -14.42 -8.33 -9.10
N ALA A 443 -13.17 -8.76 -9.30
CA ALA A 443 -12.83 -10.17 -9.35
C ALA A 443 -13.07 -10.87 -8.00
N ASN A 444 -12.76 -10.21 -6.87
CA ASN A 444 -13.05 -10.77 -5.54
C ASN A 444 -14.56 -10.84 -5.26
N LEU A 445 -15.33 -9.82 -5.64
CA LEU A 445 -16.79 -9.84 -5.50
C LEU A 445 -17.43 -10.94 -6.36
N ALA A 446 -17.02 -11.05 -7.62
CA ALA A 446 -17.49 -12.10 -8.53
C ALA A 446 -17.09 -13.50 -8.04
N LEU A 447 -15.87 -13.66 -7.52
CA LEU A 447 -15.41 -14.94 -6.95
C LEU A 447 -16.27 -15.34 -5.76
N ALA A 448 -16.58 -14.39 -4.86
CA ALA A 448 -17.44 -14.64 -3.72
C ALA A 448 -18.85 -15.08 -4.14
N GLU A 449 -19.44 -14.39 -5.12
CA GLU A 449 -20.77 -14.74 -5.66
C GLU A 449 -20.80 -16.14 -6.24
N ILE A 450 -19.83 -16.49 -7.07
CA ILE A 450 -19.75 -17.81 -7.70
C ILE A 450 -19.54 -18.89 -6.64
N ARG A 451 -18.65 -18.68 -5.68
CA ARG A 451 -18.42 -19.65 -4.59
C ARG A 451 -19.66 -19.85 -3.72
N GLN A 452 -20.43 -18.80 -3.45
CA GLN A 452 -21.73 -18.97 -2.76
C GLN A 452 -22.72 -19.79 -3.59
N ALA A 453 -22.79 -19.58 -4.90
CA ALA A 453 -23.65 -20.37 -5.78
C ALA A 453 -23.22 -21.86 -5.84
N LEU A 454 -21.92 -22.13 -5.64
CA LEU A 454 -21.34 -23.46 -5.54
C LEU A 454 -21.37 -24.05 -4.12
N ASP A 455 -22.02 -23.39 -3.15
CA ASP A 455 -22.08 -23.74 -1.71
C ASP A 455 -20.71 -23.78 -1.01
N ASP A 456 -19.67 -23.18 -1.59
CA ASP A 456 -18.37 -22.96 -0.94
C ASP A 456 -18.41 -21.68 -0.08
N LYS A 457 -18.97 -21.82 1.12
CA LYS A 457 -19.11 -20.72 2.07
C LYS A 457 -17.78 -20.19 2.59
N THR A 458 -16.79 -21.08 2.75
CA THR A 458 -15.47 -20.70 3.28
C THR A 458 -14.70 -19.89 2.25
N GLY A 459 -14.61 -20.38 1.01
CA GLY A 459 -13.93 -19.66 -0.04
C GLY A 459 -14.65 -18.36 -0.43
N ALA A 460 -15.98 -18.31 -0.32
CA ALA A 460 -16.72 -17.06 -0.49
C ALA A 460 -16.37 -16.02 0.59
N ALA A 461 -16.24 -16.46 1.85
CA ALA A 461 -15.84 -15.59 2.95
C ALA A 461 -14.41 -15.06 2.76
N GLU A 462 -13.48 -15.90 2.30
CA GLU A 462 -12.10 -15.48 2.00
C GLU A 462 -12.04 -14.41 0.91
N ALA A 463 -12.83 -14.55 -0.15
CA ALA A 463 -12.88 -13.58 -1.24
C ALA A 463 -13.45 -12.22 -0.77
N LEU A 464 -14.55 -12.21 -0.01
CA LEU A 464 -15.10 -10.97 0.57
C LEU A 464 -14.17 -10.35 1.61
N ALA A 465 -13.45 -11.15 2.41
CA ALA A 465 -12.54 -10.61 3.41
C ALA A 465 -11.41 -9.77 2.79
N ARG A 466 -11.00 -10.07 1.56
CA ARG A 466 -10.01 -9.26 0.82
C ARG A 466 -10.56 -7.89 0.44
N THR A 467 -11.86 -7.77 0.15
CA THR A 467 -12.46 -6.49 -0.28
C THR A 467 -12.43 -5.43 0.81
N ALA A 468 -12.43 -5.83 2.09
CA ALA A 468 -12.25 -4.93 3.22
C ALA A 468 -10.92 -4.15 3.18
N TYR A 469 -9.87 -4.73 2.56
CA TYR A 469 -8.57 -4.06 2.37
C TYR A 469 -8.45 -3.29 1.05
N ILE A 470 -9.53 -3.22 0.27
CA ILE A 470 -9.58 -2.49 -1.00
C ILE A 470 -10.57 -1.33 -0.87
N TYR A 471 -11.82 -1.63 -0.50
CA TYR A 471 -12.88 -0.64 -0.36
C TYR A 471 -13.87 -1.07 0.75
N PRO A 472 -13.71 -0.61 1.99
CA PRO A 472 -14.53 -1.03 3.14
C PRO A 472 -15.84 -0.23 3.29
N TYR A 473 -16.22 0.60 2.31
CA TYR A 473 -17.34 1.52 2.45
C TYR A 473 -18.68 0.99 1.88
N ASP A 474 -18.67 -0.18 1.23
CA ASP A 474 -19.90 -0.86 0.82
C ASP A 474 -20.38 -1.79 1.94
N PRO A 475 -21.57 -1.59 2.54
CA PRO A 475 -22.09 -2.46 3.57
C PRO A 475 -22.44 -3.88 3.06
N THR A 476 -22.64 -4.06 1.75
CA THR A 476 -23.13 -5.32 1.16
C THR A 476 -22.15 -6.47 1.35
N PRO A 477 -20.85 -6.34 1.01
CA PRO A 477 -19.82 -7.32 1.36
C PRO A 477 -19.78 -7.66 2.86
N HIS A 478 -19.89 -6.67 3.74
CA HIS A 478 -19.81 -6.88 5.20
C HIS A 478 -21.01 -7.68 5.73
N VAL A 479 -22.23 -7.42 5.25
CA VAL A 479 -23.42 -8.21 5.61
C VAL A 479 -23.24 -9.67 5.18
N ARG A 480 -22.85 -9.89 3.92
CA ARG A 480 -22.63 -11.24 3.36
C ARG A 480 -21.52 -11.98 4.12
N LEU A 481 -20.41 -11.30 4.41
CA LEU A 481 -19.28 -11.87 5.12
C LEU A 481 -19.64 -12.23 6.56
N ALA A 482 -20.43 -11.40 7.26
CA ALA A 482 -20.92 -11.71 8.59
C ALA A 482 -21.78 -12.99 8.62
N GLU A 483 -22.63 -13.19 7.62
CA GLU A 483 -23.50 -14.37 7.49
C GLU A 483 -22.69 -15.62 7.19
N LEU A 484 -21.73 -15.52 6.27
CA LEU A 484 -20.84 -16.62 5.93
C LEU A 484 -20.00 -17.04 7.14
N TYR A 485 -19.42 -16.09 7.87
CA TYR A 485 -18.67 -16.36 9.10
C TYR A 485 -19.53 -17.01 10.18
N ALA A 486 -20.77 -16.55 10.38
CA ALA A 486 -21.69 -17.19 11.30
C ALA A 486 -22.01 -18.63 10.89
N ALA A 487 -22.18 -18.88 9.58
CA ALA A 487 -22.48 -20.21 9.03
C ALA A 487 -21.27 -21.18 9.08
N THR A 488 -20.05 -20.67 8.98
CA THR A 488 -18.81 -21.47 9.06
C THR A 488 -18.25 -21.60 10.48
N GLY A 489 -18.84 -20.88 11.46
CA GLY A 489 -18.46 -20.93 12.87
C GLY A 489 -17.39 -19.94 13.29
N ASP A 490 -16.96 -19.02 12.41
CA ASP A 490 -16.10 -17.89 12.77
C ASP A 490 -16.92 -16.78 13.42
N LEU A 491 -17.29 -16.99 14.69
CA LEU A 491 -18.14 -16.06 15.42
C LEU A 491 -17.44 -14.71 15.69
N ALA A 492 -16.10 -14.70 15.76
CA ALA A 492 -15.33 -13.47 15.93
C ALA A 492 -15.35 -12.63 14.65
N GLY A 493 -15.16 -13.26 13.49
CA GLY A 493 -15.35 -12.63 12.19
C GLY A 493 -16.76 -12.08 12.01
N ALA A 494 -17.79 -12.86 12.36
CA ALA A 494 -19.18 -12.42 12.27
C ALA A 494 -19.47 -11.15 13.09
N VAL A 495 -18.92 -11.07 14.31
CA VAL A 495 -19.01 -9.87 15.15
C VAL A 495 -18.28 -8.69 14.51
N ARG A 496 -17.05 -8.88 14.01
CA ARG A 496 -16.27 -7.82 13.36
C ARG A 496 -17.02 -7.22 12.18
N GLU A 497 -17.57 -8.05 11.30
CA GLU A 497 -18.27 -7.57 10.11
C GLU A 497 -19.62 -6.91 10.46
N ARG A 498 -20.34 -7.38 11.49
CA ARG A 498 -21.54 -6.66 11.97
C ARG A 498 -21.20 -5.31 12.60
N ARG A 499 -20.01 -5.16 13.20
CA ARG A 499 -19.50 -3.84 13.63
C ARG A 499 -19.20 -2.94 12.42
N ALA A 500 -18.59 -3.47 11.36
CA ALA A 500 -18.37 -2.73 10.11
C ALA A 500 -19.69 -2.22 9.51
N VAL A 501 -20.72 -3.08 9.43
CA VAL A 501 -22.06 -2.65 8.96
C VAL A 501 -22.62 -1.51 9.81
N LEU A 502 -22.48 -1.55 11.14
CA LEU A 502 -22.95 -0.48 12.02
C LEU A 502 -22.14 0.81 11.87
N ALA A 503 -20.83 0.69 11.62
CA ALA A 503 -19.90 1.81 11.42
C ALA A 503 -20.15 2.57 10.11
N LEU A 504 -20.81 1.94 9.13
CA LEU A 504 -21.23 2.57 7.86
C LEU A 504 -22.56 3.33 7.97
N ASP A 505 -23.03 3.59 9.20
CA ASP A 505 -24.31 4.24 9.54
C ASP A 505 -25.50 3.76 8.69
N PRO A 506 -25.94 2.49 8.86
CA PRO A 506 -26.95 1.90 8.02
C PRO A 506 -28.32 2.55 8.26
N VAL A 507 -29.12 2.65 7.18
CA VAL A 507 -30.47 3.24 7.22
C VAL A 507 -31.35 2.59 8.30
N ASP A 508 -31.32 1.26 8.41
CA ASP A 508 -31.96 0.53 9.50
C ASP A 508 -30.97 0.21 10.61
N ARG A 509 -30.65 1.24 11.40
CA ARG A 509 -29.72 1.12 12.53
C ARG A 509 -30.25 0.22 13.65
N VAL A 510 -31.57 0.09 13.81
CA VAL A 510 -32.17 -0.79 14.83
C VAL A 510 -31.89 -2.24 14.46
N GLU A 511 -32.09 -2.60 13.18
CA GLU A 511 -31.80 -3.93 12.68
C GLU A 511 -30.29 -4.25 12.74
N ALA A 512 -29.44 -3.29 12.36
CA ALA A 512 -27.98 -3.48 12.45
C ALA A 512 -27.52 -3.74 13.90
N LEU A 513 -28.05 -2.99 14.88
CA LEU A 513 -27.78 -3.22 16.31
C LEU A 513 -28.28 -4.60 16.76
N TYR A 514 -29.47 -5.01 16.33
CA TYR A 514 -30.00 -6.33 16.65
C TYR A 514 -29.13 -7.45 16.07
N GLN A 515 -28.71 -7.36 14.81
CA GLN A 515 -27.84 -8.36 14.19
C GLN A 515 -26.46 -8.42 14.85
N LEU A 516 -25.91 -7.28 15.27
CA LEU A 516 -24.67 -7.26 16.06
C LEU A 516 -24.87 -7.90 17.44
N ALA A 517 -25.99 -7.64 18.13
CA ALA A 517 -26.30 -8.28 19.39
C ALA A 517 -26.46 -9.80 19.26
N ARG A 518 -27.06 -10.28 18.16
CA ARG A 518 -27.13 -11.72 17.84
C ARG A 518 -25.75 -12.31 17.61
N ALA A 519 -24.87 -11.62 16.89
CA ALA A 519 -23.50 -12.07 16.67
C ALA A 519 -22.73 -12.20 18.00
N TYR A 520 -22.85 -11.21 18.91
CA TYR A 520 -22.27 -11.30 20.25
C TYR A 520 -22.85 -12.47 21.07
N TYR A 521 -24.17 -12.67 21.02
CA TYR A 521 -24.83 -13.76 21.73
C TYR A 521 -24.37 -15.14 21.22
N ALA A 522 -24.23 -15.29 19.90
CA ALA A 522 -23.69 -16.49 19.29
C ALA A 522 -22.23 -16.73 19.73
N ALA A 523 -21.40 -15.68 19.70
CA ALA A 523 -20.00 -15.70 20.17
C ALA A 523 -19.85 -15.96 21.69
N GLY A 524 -20.95 -15.93 22.45
CA GLY A 524 -20.95 -16.12 23.91
C GLY A 524 -20.61 -14.87 24.71
N ASP A 525 -20.41 -13.71 24.07
CA ASP A 525 -20.24 -12.43 24.75
C ASP A 525 -21.62 -11.86 25.15
N LEU A 526 -22.20 -12.46 26.20
CA LEU A 526 -23.51 -12.07 26.73
C LEU A 526 -23.53 -10.62 27.22
N GLY A 527 -22.38 -10.11 27.69
CA GLY A 527 -22.25 -8.75 28.19
C GLY A 527 -22.43 -7.72 27.08
N SER A 528 -21.70 -7.88 25.97
CA SER A 528 -21.85 -7.02 24.79
C SER A 528 -23.20 -7.24 24.12
N ALA A 529 -23.66 -8.49 23.99
CA ALA A 529 -24.98 -8.80 23.43
C ALA A 529 -26.10 -8.04 24.16
N ARG A 530 -26.09 -8.07 25.50
CA ARG A 530 -27.09 -7.37 26.34
C ARG A 530 -27.04 -5.86 26.13
N ARG A 531 -25.85 -5.26 26.14
CA ARG A 531 -25.72 -3.80 25.95
C ARG A 531 -26.23 -3.39 24.57
N THR A 532 -25.82 -4.10 23.53
CA THR A 532 -26.18 -3.77 22.14
C THR A 532 -27.68 -3.97 21.87
N VAL A 533 -28.30 -5.04 22.37
CA VAL A 533 -29.75 -5.24 22.19
C VAL A 533 -30.59 -4.19 22.94
N LEU A 534 -30.12 -3.74 24.11
CA LEU A 534 -30.76 -2.63 24.83
C LEU A 534 -30.68 -1.34 24.02
N SER A 535 -29.54 -1.03 23.39
CA SER A 535 -29.44 0.13 22.49
C SER A 535 -30.39 0.04 21.29
N ALA A 536 -30.67 -1.17 20.77
CA ALA A 536 -31.70 -1.35 19.75
C ALA A 536 -33.10 -1.03 20.30
N LEU A 537 -33.43 -1.52 21.49
CA LEU A 537 -34.73 -1.31 22.15
C LEU A 537 -34.94 0.12 22.65
N GLU A 538 -33.88 0.84 23.03
CA GLU A 538 -33.96 2.27 23.38
C GLU A 538 -34.43 3.11 22.17
N ARG A 539 -34.04 2.70 20.96
CA ARG A 539 -34.46 3.33 19.70
C ARG A 539 -35.83 2.85 19.24
N ALA A 540 -36.10 1.55 19.37
CA ALA A 540 -37.37 0.94 18.99
C ALA A 540 -37.87 -0.02 20.10
N PRO A 541 -38.59 0.50 21.12
CA PRO A 541 -39.01 -0.31 22.26
C PRO A 541 -39.94 -1.47 21.90
N ALA A 542 -40.67 -1.36 20.78
CA ALA A 542 -41.60 -2.37 20.29
C ALA A 542 -40.94 -3.38 19.33
N TYR A 543 -39.61 -3.39 19.19
CA TYR A 543 -38.94 -4.32 18.29
C TYR A 543 -38.91 -5.74 18.88
N GLU A 544 -39.90 -6.55 18.52
CA GLU A 544 -40.19 -7.86 19.11
C GLU A 544 -38.98 -8.80 19.10
N ALA A 545 -38.28 -8.89 17.97
CA ALA A 545 -37.09 -9.74 17.82
C ALA A 545 -35.97 -9.38 18.83
N ALA A 546 -35.77 -8.08 19.11
CA ALA A 546 -34.81 -7.64 20.11
C ALA A 546 -35.29 -7.90 21.55
N GLN A 547 -36.59 -7.83 21.83
CA GLN A 547 -37.15 -8.22 23.13
C GLN A 547 -36.94 -9.72 23.40
N GLU A 548 -37.20 -10.57 22.40
CA GLU A 548 -36.98 -12.01 22.47
C GLU A 548 -35.50 -12.33 22.75
N LEU A 549 -34.59 -11.74 21.98
CA LEU A 549 -33.14 -11.93 22.21
C LEU A 549 -32.71 -11.49 23.61
N LEU A 550 -33.26 -10.39 24.14
CA LEU A 550 -32.96 -9.95 25.50
C LEU A 550 -33.40 -10.99 26.54
N LEU A 551 -34.57 -11.62 26.35
CA LEU A 551 -35.05 -12.70 27.24
C LEU A 551 -34.13 -13.94 27.15
N GLU A 552 -33.70 -14.32 25.96
CA GLU A 552 -32.75 -15.42 25.76
C GLU A 552 -31.41 -15.16 26.47
N ILE A 553 -30.87 -13.95 26.35
CA ILE A 553 -29.64 -13.53 27.03
C ILE A 553 -29.79 -13.68 28.55
N HIS A 554 -30.92 -13.25 29.12
CA HIS A 554 -31.16 -13.38 30.57
C HIS A 554 -31.29 -14.84 31.01
N ALA A 555 -32.02 -15.66 30.24
CA ALA A 555 -32.18 -17.08 30.54
C ALA A 555 -30.83 -17.82 30.53
N ARG A 556 -29.94 -17.47 29.59
CA ARG A 556 -28.59 -18.07 29.50
C ARG A 556 -27.63 -17.55 30.56
N GLY A 557 -27.75 -16.28 30.98
CA GLY A 557 -26.91 -15.66 32.01
C GLY A 557 -27.32 -15.96 33.45
N GLY A 558 -28.57 -16.35 33.71
CA GLY A 558 -29.08 -16.70 35.05
C GLY A 558 -28.85 -18.16 35.48
N GLY A 559 -28.20 -18.98 34.63
CA GLY A 559 -27.94 -20.40 34.86
C GLY A 559 -26.52 -20.74 35.36
N SER A 560 -25.69 -19.73 35.63
CA SER A 560 -24.36 -19.84 36.26
C SER A 560 -24.40 -19.30 37.68
#